data_AF-T0YAB5-F1
#
_entry.id   AF-T0YAB5-F1
#
_cell.length_a   1.000
_cell.length_b   1.000
_cell.length_c   1.000
_cell.angle_alpha   90.00
_cell.angle_beta   90.00
_cell.angle_gamma   90.00
#
_symmetry.space_group_name_H-M   'P 1'
#
loop_
_entity.id
_entity.type
_entity.pdbx_description
1 polymer ?
#
loop_
_entity_poly.entity_id
_entity_poly.type
_entity_poly.pdbx_seq_one_letter_code
_entity_poly.pdbx_strand_id
1 'polypeptide(L)'
;AFEPGKPALEDGSVVIAAITSCTNTSNPSVMVAAGMLAQRAVERGLKPPWFVKTSMAPGSRVVSDYLRQAQLLEPLAAIGFDVVGYGCTTCIGNSGPLPDEVAREVGERDLTVAAVLSGNRNFEGRIHPHGTGRLSGLAAPGGRLRPRRHRPARSHPGALGAG
;
A
#
# COMPACT_ATOMS: atom_id res chain seq x y z
N ALA A 1 -16.37 18.33 8.62
CA ALA A 1 -17.28 17.89 9.69
C ALA A 1 -17.05 16.40 9.91
N PHE A 2 -16.95 15.94 11.16
CA PHE A 2 -16.84 14.52 11.49
C PHE A 2 -18.17 13.83 11.15
N GLU A 3 -18.16 12.89 10.21
CA GLU A 3 -19.31 12.02 9.95
C GLU A 3 -19.16 10.74 10.80
N PRO A 4 -20.07 10.49 11.76
CA PRO A 4 -20.02 9.29 12.57
C PRO A 4 -20.08 8.03 11.70
N GLY A 5 -19.05 7.19 11.76
CA GLY A 5 -18.94 5.95 11.00
C GLY A 5 -18.02 5.99 9.78
N LYS A 6 -17.56 7.18 9.34
CA LYS A 6 -16.52 7.32 8.32
C LYS A 6 -15.15 7.35 9.01
N PRO A 7 -14.23 6.40 8.75
CA PRO A 7 -12.90 6.45 9.34
C PRO A 7 -12.21 7.77 9.01
N ALA A 8 -11.64 8.42 10.03
CA ALA A 8 -10.94 9.68 9.88
C ALA A 8 -9.57 9.46 9.21
N LEU A 9 -9.20 10.36 8.32
CA LEU A 9 -7.84 10.42 7.79
C LEU A 9 -6.94 11.10 8.83
N GLU A 10 -5.86 10.45 9.24
CA GLU A 10 -4.94 10.91 10.29
C GLU A 10 -3.47 10.60 9.93
N ASP A 11 -2.52 11.13 10.69
CA ASP A 11 -1.11 10.77 10.55
C ASP A 11 -0.91 9.25 10.64
N GLY A 12 -0.11 8.72 9.71
CA GLY A 12 0.15 7.29 9.55
C GLY A 12 -0.95 6.52 8.83
N SER A 13 -2.04 7.17 8.40
CA SER A 13 -3.10 6.51 7.62
C SER A 13 -2.55 5.95 6.30
N VAL A 14 -2.97 4.74 5.96
CA VAL A 14 -2.62 4.12 4.68
C VAL A 14 -3.52 4.70 3.60
N VAL A 15 -2.96 5.44 2.64
CA VAL A 15 -3.71 6.02 1.50
C VAL A 15 -3.53 5.23 0.21
N ILE A 16 -2.54 4.34 0.15
CA ILE A 16 -2.31 3.41 -0.97
C ILE A 16 -2.06 2.01 -0.42
N ALA A 17 -2.78 1.03 -0.96
CA ALA A 17 -2.55 -0.38 -0.70
C ALA A 17 -2.51 -1.16 -2.03
N ALA A 18 -1.33 -1.61 -2.45
CA ALA A 18 -1.15 -2.23 -3.76
C ALA A 18 -0.57 -3.65 -3.69
N ILE A 19 -1.29 -4.62 -4.26
CA ILE A 19 -0.75 -5.95 -4.58
C ILE A 19 -0.08 -5.86 -5.95
N THR A 20 1.23 -5.69 -5.96
CA THR A 20 2.04 -5.43 -7.15
C THR A 20 3.35 -6.23 -7.09
N SER A 21 4.26 -5.98 -8.04
CA SER A 21 5.58 -6.61 -8.18
C SER A 21 5.55 -8.06 -8.69
N CYS A 22 6.48 -8.37 -9.59
CA CYS A 22 6.72 -9.72 -10.06
C CYS A 22 7.19 -10.67 -8.94
N THR A 23 7.87 -10.20 -7.89
CA THR A 23 8.38 -11.08 -6.82
C THR A 23 7.26 -11.72 -6.01
N ASN A 24 6.27 -10.93 -5.57
CA ASN A 24 5.19 -11.46 -4.73
C ASN A 24 4.01 -11.98 -5.54
N THR A 25 3.69 -11.37 -6.69
CA THR A 25 2.57 -11.85 -7.53
C THR A 25 2.89 -13.14 -8.27
N SER A 26 4.18 -13.49 -8.44
CA SER A 26 4.57 -14.80 -9.00
C SER A 26 4.52 -15.94 -8.00
N ASN A 27 4.27 -15.68 -6.72
CA ASN A 27 4.15 -16.70 -5.68
C ASN A 27 2.67 -17.08 -5.47
N PRO A 28 2.21 -18.26 -5.97
CA PRO A 28 0.79 -18.63 -5.89
C PRO A 28 0.31 -18.76 -4.45
N SER A 29 1.14 -19.29 -3.54
CA SER A 29 0.77 -19.48 -2.13
C SER A 29 0.39 -18.16 -1.47
N VAL A 30 1.13 -17.10 -1.78
CA VAL A 30 0.90 -15.76 -1.20
C VAL A 30 -0.35 -15.11 -1.80
N MET A 31 -0.55 -15.25 -3.11
CA MET A 31 -1.73 -14.69 -3.79
C MET A 31 -3.03 -15.42 -3.39
N VAL A 32 -2.99 -16.75 -3.26
CA VAL A 32 -4.11 -17.55 -2.75
C VAL A 32 -4.43 -17.16 -1.30
N ALA A 33 -3.41 -17.01 -0.45
CA ALA A 33 -3.62 -16.55 0.92
C ALA A 33 -4.27 -15.16 0.99
N ALA A 34 -3.85 -14.23 0.13
CA ALA A 34 -4.46 -12.90 0.02
C ALA A 34 -5.93 -12.98 -0.42
N GLY A 35 -6.23 -13.85 -1.39
CA GLY A 35 -7.59 -14.13 -1.84
C GLY A 35 -8.49 -14.71 -0.73
N MET A 36 -7.98 -15.69 0.01
CA MET A 36 -8.71 -16.27 1.15
C MET A 36 -8.97 -15.24 2.24
N LEU A 37 -7.99 -14.36 2.52
CA LEU A 37 -8.17 -13.26 3.47
C LEU A 37 -9.26 -12.29 2.99
N ALA A 38 -9.26 -11.95 1.70
CA ALA A 38 -10.29 -11.10 1.10
C ALA A 38 -11.68 -11.74 1.23
N GLN A 39 -11.81 -13.03 0.95
CA GLN A 39 -13.06 -13.78 1.13
C GLN A 39 -13.56 -13.68 2.57
N ARG A 40 -12.69 -13.90 3.56
CA ARG A 40 -13.04 -13.76 4.98
C ARG A 40 -13.41 -12.34 5.39
N ALA A 41 -12.83 -11.32 4.74
CA ALA A 41 -13.17 -9.92 4.97
C ALA A 41 -14.57 -9.60 4.41
N VAL A 42 -14.86 -10.05 3.19
CA VAL A 42 -16.18 -9.89 2.54
C VAL A 42 -17.28 -10.58 3.35
N GLU A 43 -17.06 -11.81 3.79
CA GLU A 43 -17.99 -12.56 4.67
C GLU A 43 -18.32 -11.80 5.96
N ARG A 44 -17.40 -10.96 6.45
CA ARG A 44 -17.56 -10.13 7.65
C ARG A 44 -18.04 -8.71 7.35
N GLY A 45 -18.32 -8.37 6.10
CA GLY A 45 -18.72 -7.02 5.69
C GLY A 45 -17.60 -5.98 5.83
N LEU A 46 -16.34 -6.40 5.92
CA LEU A 46 -15.20 -5.49 6.05
C LEU A 46 -14.85 -4.88 4.69
N LYS A 47 -14.56 -3.58 4.68
CA LYS A 47 -14.07 -2.84 3.51
C LYS A 47 -12.93 -1.92 3.91
N PRO A 48 -11.99 -1.63 2.99
CA PRO A 48 -11.01 -0.56 3.22
C PRO A 48 -11.71 0.78 3.51
N PRO A 49 -11.10 1.65 4.33
CA PRO A 49 -11.54 3.03 4.46
C PRO A 49 -11.61 3.75 3.11
N TRP A 50 -12.51 4.73 3.01
CA TRP A 50 -12.76 5.50 1.78
C TRP A 50 -11.51 6.18 1.20
N PHE A 51 -10.54 6.54 2.04
CA PHE A 51 -9.31 7.21 1.64
C PHE A 51 -8.22 6.25 1.13
N VAL A 52 -8.45 4.94 1.13
CA VAL A 52 -7.45 3.96 0.68
C VAL A 52 -7.64 3.66 -0.79
N LYS A 53 -6.65 4.04 -1.60
CA LYS A 53 -6.56 3.61 -3.00
C LYS A 53 -5.97 2.20 -3.08
N THR A 54 -6.81 1.23 -3.40
CA THR A 54 -6.43 -0.17 -3.58
C THR A 54 -6.13 -0.49 -5.04
N SER A 55 -5.21 -1.43 -5.30
CA SER A 55 -4.96 -1.94 -6.64
C SER A 55 -4.31 -3.32 -6.64
N MET A 56 -4.59 -4.14 -7.65
CA MET A 56 -3.85 -5.37 -7.93
C MET A 56 -3.28 -5.34 -9.35
N ALA A 57 -1.97 -5.53 -9.46
CA ALA A 57 -1.26 -5.60 -10.73
C ALA A 57 -0.37 -6.84 -10.79
N PRO A 58 -0.92 -7.98 -11.24
CA PRO A 58 -0.16 -9.22 -11.35
C PRO A 58 0.93 -9.14 -12.43
N GLY A 59 2.01 -9.89 -12.25
CA GLY A 59 3.06 -10.00 -13.27
C GLY A 59 2.63 -10.78 -14.53
N SER A 60 1.56 -11.58 -14.46
CA SER A 60 1.07 -12.43 -15.55
C SER A 60 -0.42 -12.73 -15.41
N ARG A 61 -1.09 -13.04 -16.53
CA ARG A 61 -2.49 -13.50 -16.58
C ARG A 61 -2.72 -14.80 -15.82
N VAL A 62 -1.70 -15.66 -15.75
CA VAL A 62 -1.73 -16.92 -14.98
C VAL A 62 -2.19 -16.69 -13.54
N VAL A 63 -1.81 -15.56 -12.94
CA VAL A 63 -2.22 -15.19 -11.58
C VAL A 63 -3.73 -15.00 -11.46
N SER A 64 -4.29 -14.21 -12.36
CA SER A 64 -5.73 -13.96 -12.42
C SER A 64 -6.50 -15.24 -12.72
N ASP A 65 -5.95 -16.12 -13.56
CA ASP A 65 -6.60 -17.35 -13.98
C ASP A 65 -6.76 -18.33 -12.81
N TYR A 66 -5.70 -18.60 -12.04
CA TYR A 66 -5.84 -19.49 -10.88
C TYR A 66 -6.66 -18.87 -9.76
N LEU A 67 -6.61 -17.54 -9.56
CA LEU A 67 -7.46 -16.87 -8.57
C LEU A 67 -8.93 -16.96 -8.96
N ARG A 68 -9.27 -16.85 -10.24
CA ARG A 68 -10.63 -17.03 -10.74
C ARG A 68 -11.10 -18.47 -10.59
N GLN A 69 -10.27 -19.45 -10.95
CA GLN A 69 -10.59 -20.88 -10.78
C GLN A 69 -10.83 -21.22 -9.30
N ALA A 70 -10.07 -20.60 -8.39
CA ALA A 70 -10.25 -20.75 -6.95
C ALA A 70 -11.38 -19.90 -6.35
N GLN A 71 -12.11 -19.11 -7.15
CA GLN A 71 -13.16 -18.18 -6.70
C GLN A 71 -12.66 -17.13 -5.69
N LEU A 72 -11.40 -16.72 -5.84
CA LEU A 72 -10.71 -15.76 -4.98
C LEU A 72 -10.52 -14.40 -5.64
N LEU A 73 -10.71 -14.31 -6.96
CA LEU A 73 -10.59 -13.05 -7.70
C LEU A 73 -11.74 -12.09 -7.37
N GLU A 74 -12.98 -12.58 -7.31
CA GLU A 74 -14.16 -11.80 -6.98
C GLU A 74 -14.11 -11.25 -5.54
N PRO A 75 -13.71 -12.03 -4.51
CA PRO A 75 -13.45 -11.48 -3.19
C PRO A 75 -12.41 -10.36 -3.15
N LEU A 76 -11.31 -10.48 -3.88
CA LEU A 76 -10.29 -9.43 -3.97
C LEU A 76 -10.87 -8.14 -4.57
N ALA A 77 -11.60 -8.26 -5.68
CA ALA A 77 -12.29 -7.13 -6.30
C ALA A 77 -13.33 -6.49 -5.37
N ALA A 78 -14.08 -7.30 -4.60
CA ALA A 78 -15.11 -6.81 -3.68
C ALA A 78 -14.55 -5.92 -2.54
N ILE A 79 -13.27 -6.08 -2.19
CA ILE A 79 -12.56 -5.20 -1.25
C ILE A 79 -11.63 -4.20 -1.97
N GLY A 80 -11.85 -3.96 -3.27
CA GLY A 80 -11.19 -2.91 -4.06
C GLY A 80 -9.86 -3.31 -4.72
N PHE A 81 -9.42 -4.56 -4.62
CA PHE A 81 -8.20 -5.05 -5.28
C PHE A 81 -8.48 -5.57 -6.70
N ASP A 82 -9.08 -4.72 -7.53
CA ASP A 82 -9.30 -5.00 -8.95
C ASP A 82 -7.98 -5.16 -9.71
N VAL A 83 -8.01 -5.98 -10.77
CA VAL A 83 -6.90 -6.09 -11.71
C VAL A 83 -6.81 -4.79 -12.52
N VAL A 84 -5.88 -3.91 -12.17
CA VAL A 84 -5.67 -2.62 -12.86
C VAL A 84 -4.73 -2.75 -14.06
N GLY A 85 -4.06 -3.89 -14.21
CA GLY A 85 -3.17 -4.17 -15.34
C GLY A 85 -2.17 -5.28 -15.04
N TYR A 86 -1.41 -5.67 -16.06
CA TYR A 86 -0.34 -6.67 -15.94
C TYR A 86 1.01 -6.00 -16.15
N GLY A 87 1.80 -5.87 -15.09
CA GLY A 87 3.10 -5.19 -15.14
C GLY A 87 3.48 -4.48 -13.85
N CYS A 88 4.53 -3.65 -13.93
CA CYS A 88 5.18 -3.08 -12.75
C CYS A 88 4.35 -2.06 -11.97
N THR A 89 3.53 -1.23 -12.63
CA THR A 89 2.57 -0.28 -12.00
C THR A 89 3.13 0.44 -10.75
N THR A 90 2.44 0.36 -9.61
CA THR A 90 2.80 0.96 -8.31
C THR A 90 4.21 0.54 -7.86
N CYS A 91 4.71 -0.65 -8.22
CA CYS A 91 6.05 -1.11 -7.82
C CYS A 91 7.18 -0.19 -8.34
N ILE A 92 6.96 0.52 -9.45
CA ILE A 92 7.92 1.48 -10.01
C ILE A 92 7.52 2.94 -9.79
N GLY A 93 6.43 3.20 -9.07
CA GLY A 93 5.90 4.55 -8.84
C GLY A 93 4.72 4.96 -9.70
N ASN A 94 4.27 4.10 -10.59
CA ASN A 94 3.09 4.37 -11.42
C ASN A 94 1.81 4.00 -10.65
N SER A 95 1.61 4.65 -9.51
CA SER A 95 0.44 4.50 -8.64
C SER A 95 -0.76 5.34 -9.12
N GLY A 96 -0.51 6.34 -9.97
CA GLY A 96 -1.49 7.34 -10.38
C GLY A 96 -1.88 8.27 -9.21
N PRO A 97 -2.66 9.33 -9.48
CA PRO A 97 -3.04 10.30 -8.46
C PRO A 97 -3.91 9.67 -7.36
N LEU A 98 -3.81 10.18 -6.14
CA LEU A 98 -4.84 9.95 -5.11
C LEU A 98 -6.16 10.60 -5.55
N PRO A 99 -7.31 10.12 -5.06
CA PRO A 99 -8.57 10.84 -5.24
C PRO A 99 -8.44 12.29 -4.73
N ASP A 100 -9.02 13.24 -5.47
CA ASP A 100 -8.87 14.67 -5.19
C ASP A 100 -9.24 15.04 -3.75
N GLU A 101 -10.29 14.42 -3.21
CA GLU A 101 -10.71 14.64 -1.81
C GLU A 101 -9.64 14.20 -0.80
N VAL A 102 -8.94 13.08 -1.05
CA VAL A 102 -7.87 12.57 -0.19
C VAL A 102 -6.63 13.46 -0.32
N ALA A 103 -6.22 13.78 -1.56
CA ALA A 103 -5.05 14.61 -1.80
C ALA A 103 -5.20 16.00 -1.16
N ARG A 104 -6.38 16.61 -1.31
CA ARG A 104 -6.73 17.88 -0.68
C ARG A 104 -6.66 17.79 0.84
N GLU A 105 -7.26 16.76 1.44
CA GLU A 105 -7.28 16.62 2.90
C GLU A 105 -5.89 16.35 3.49
N VAL A 106 -5.05 15.56 2.81
CA VAL A 106 -3.63 15.37 3.19
C VAL A 106 -2.87 16.69 3.15
N GLY A 107 -3.07 17.50 2.09
CA GLY A 107 -2.38 18.78 1.92
C GLY A 107 -2.86 19.87 2.89
N GLU A 108 -4.17 20.05 3.04
CA GLU A 108 -4.75 21.08 3.92
C GLU A 108 -4.42 20.84 5.40
N ARG A 109 -4.30 19.58 5.81
CA ARG A 109 -4.04 19.20 7.20
C ARG A 109 -2.58 18.82 7.47
N ASP A 110 -1.71 18.97 6.45
CA ASP A 110 -0.28 18.64 6.51
C ASP A 110 0.00 17.23 7.09
N LEU A 111 -0.75 16.23 6.60
CA LEU A 111 -0.69 14.88 7.15
C LEU A 111 0.48 14.08 6.58
N THR A 112 1.18 13.37 7.45
CA THR A 112 2.13 12.33 7.06
C THR A 112 1.39 11.02 6.84
N VAL A 113 1.27 10.55 5.61
CA VAL A 113 0.52 9.34 5.27
C VAL A 113 1.44 8.15 4.94
N ALA A 114 0.85 6.98 4.68
CA ALA A 114 1.58 5.76 4.37
C ALA A 114 1.09 5.10 3.08
N ALA A 115 2.00 4.37 2.44
CA ALA A 115 1.69 3.46 1.35
C ALA A 115 2.21 2.05 1.69
N VAL A 116 1.37 1.05 1.48
CA VAL A 116 1.70 -0.36 1.65
C VAL A 116 1.69 -1.05 0.29
N LEU A 117 2.75 -1.77 -0.02
CA LEU A 117 2.85 -2.51 -1.27
C LEU A 117 3.56 -3.85 -1.09
N SER A 118 3.15 -4.85 -1.86
CA SER A 118 3.86 -6.13 -2.00
C SER A 118 5.08 -6.03 -2.94
N GLY A 119 5.74 -4.87 -3.01
CA GLY A 119 6.94 -4.67 -3.82
C GLY A 119 8.22 -4.62 -3.01
N ASN A 120 9.34 -4.80 -3.71
CA ASN A 120 10.68 -4.96 -3.11
C ASN A 120 11.45 -3.65 -2.88
N ARG A 121 11.03 -2.52 -3.46
CA ARG A 121 11.76 -1.25 -3.39
C ARG A 121 10.94 -0.15 -2.75
N ASN A 122 11.60 0.66 -1.93
CA ASN A 122 10.93 1.37 -0.85
C ASN A 122 11.34 2.81 -0.56
N PHE A 123 11.93 3.49 -1.53
CA PHE A 123 12.52 4.81 -1.30
C PHE A 123 11.48 5.92 -1.36
N GLU A 124 11.72 6.98 -0.60
CA GLU A 124 10.89 8.20 -0.55
C GLU A 124 10.69 8.79 -1.95
N GLY A 125 9.49 9.33 -2.21
CA GLY A 125 9.13 9.93 -3.50
C GLY A 125 8.99 8.96 -4.67
N ARG A 126 9.41 7.69 -4.53
CA ARG A 126 9.32 6.69 -5.62
C ARG A 126 7.94 6.06 -5.76
N ILE A 127 7.14 6.02 -4.70
CA ILE A 127 5.83 5.32 -4.71
C ILE A 127 4.68 6.29 -4.98
N HIS A 128 4.71 7.45 -4.32
CA HIS A 128 3.79 8.56 -4.53
C HIS A 128 4.47 9.87 -4.07
N PRO A 129 4.20 11.03 -4.69
CA PRO A 129 4.80 12.31 -4.32
C PRO A 129 4.41 12.86 -2.95
N HIS A 130 3.31 12.39 -2.34
CA HIS A 130 2.95 12.75 -0.96
C HIS A 130 3.71 11.85 0.02
N GLY A 131 4.46 12.44 0.96
CA GLY A 131 5.43 11.77 1.83
C GLY A 131 4.89 10.50 2.49
N THR A 132 5.59 9.38 2.31
CA THR A 132 5.18 8.05 2.79
C THR A 132 6.17 7.43 3.79
N GLY A 133 5.74 7.27 5.04
CA GLY A 133 6.32 6.30 6.00
C GLY A 133 5.85 4.86 5.69
N ARG A 134 6.69 3.84 5.91
CA ARG A 134 6.63 2.61 5.09
C ARG A 134 6.64 1.26 5.82
N LEU A 135 5.83 0.30 5.30
CA LEU A 135 5.90 -1.14 5.58
C LEU A 135 5.92 -1.93 4.25
N SER A 136 6.83 -2.91 4.12
CA SER A 136 6.82 -3.93 3.05
C SER A 136 6.56 -5.28 3.67
N GLY A 137 5.48 -5.94 3.25
CA GLY A 137 5.07 -7.27 3.70
C GLY A 137 3.55 -7.38 3.76
N LEU A 138 2.99 -8.54 3.40
CA LEU A 138 1.62 -8.90 3.75
C LEU A 138 1.58 -9.08 5.27
N ALA A 139 1.23 -8.03 6.00
CA ALA A 139 1.16 -8.05 7.45
C ALA A 139 -0.19 -8.59 7.91
N ALA A 140 -0.16 -9.57 8.81
CA ALA A 140 -1.31 -9.95 9.62
C ALA A 140 -1.72 -8.75 10.53
N PRO A 141 -3.02 -8.57 10.82
CA PRO A 141 -3.48 -7.48 11.69
C PRO A 141 -2.96 -7.72 13.12
N GLY A 142 -2.07 -6.84 13.62
CA GLY A 142 -1.56 -6.94 15.00
C GLY A 142 -0.27 -6.19 15.31
N GLY A 143 0.44 -5.63 14.31
CA GLY A 143 1.66 -4.86 14.53
C GLY A 143 1.37 -3.47 15.11
N ARG A 144 1.59 -3.27 16.41
CA ARG A 144 1.49 -1.97 17.07
C ARG A 144 2.53 -1.01 16.45
N LEU A 145 2.06 -0.01 15.71
CA LEU A 145 2.86 1.03 15.08
C LEU A 145 3.59 1.85 16.16
N ARG A 146 4.93 1.80 16.20
CA ARG A 146 5.73 2.79 16.90
C ARG A 146 6.33 3.74 15.86
N PRO A 147 5.97 5.03 15.85
CA PRO A 147 6.65 5.99 14.99
C PRO A 147 8.13 6.05 15.39
N ARG A 148 9.03 5.73 14.46
CA ARG A 148 10.46 6.00 14.63
C ARG A 148 10.63 7.52 14.58
N ARG A 149 10.95 8.13 15.72
CA ARG A 149 11.35 9.53 15.80
C ARG A 149 12.50 9.79 14.83
N HIS A 150 12.37 10.84 14.04
CA HIS A 150 13.40 11.37 13.15
C HIS A 150 14.69 11.60 13.96
N ARG A 151 15.77 10.89 13.64
CA ARG A 151 17.09 11.15 14.22
C ARG A 151 17.79 12.12 13.25
N PRO A 152 18.13 13.36 13.64
CA PRO A 152 18.82 14.27 12.73
C PRO A 152 20.18 13.68 12.34
N ALA A 153 20.56 13.89 11.08
CA ALA A 153 21.83 13.44 10.52
C ALA A 153 23.00 14.03 11.33
N ARG A 154 23.92 13.18 11.79
CA ARG A 154 25.18 13.63 12.38
C ARG A 154 26.04 14.20 11.26
N SER A 155 26.39 15.48 11.37
CA SER A 155 27.45 16.08 10.57
C SER A 155 28.79 15.44 10.94
N HIS A 156 29.50 14.91 9.96
CA HIS A 156 30.91 14.51 10.09
C HIS A 156 31.78 15.77 9.97
N PRO A 157 32.69 16.06 10.93
CA PRO A 157 33.72 17.06 10.69
C PRO A 157 34.75 16.48 9.72
N GLY A 158 35.04 17.27 8.67
CA GLY A 158 35.94 16.91 7.58
C GLY A 158 37.39 16.71 8.03
N ALA A 159 38.05 15.82 7.31
CA ALA A 159 39.49 15.67 7.30
C ALA A 159 40.15 16.96 6.76
N LEU A 160 41.00 17.58 7.55
CA LEU A 160 41.96 18.60 7.14
C LEU A 160 43.26 18.40 7.94
N GLY A 161 44.38 18.30 7.22
CA GLY A 161 45.72 18.55 7.75
C GLY A 161 46.69 17.37 7.72
N ALA A 162 47.26 17.11 6.55
CA ALA A 162 48.62 16.57 6.45
C ALA A 162 49.59 17.76 6.44
N GLY A 163 50.57 17.73 7.33
CA GLY A 163 51.62 18.74 7.50
C GLY A 163 52.47 18.38 8.70
#